data_AF-A0A543CLC0-F1
#
_entry.id   AF-A0A543CLC0-F1
#
_cell.length_a   1.000
_cell.length_b   1.000
_cell.length_c   1.000
_cell.angle_alpha   90.00
_cell.angle_beta   90.00
_cell.angle_gamma   90.00
#
_symmetry.space_group_name_H-M   'P 1'
#
loop_
_entity.id
_entity.type
_entity.pdbx_description
1 polymer ?
#
loop_
_entity_poly.entity_id
_entity_poly.type
_entity_poly.pdbx_seq_one_letter_code
_entity_poly.pdbx_strand_id
1 'polypeptide(L)'
;MEITRLGAGDEDRYRELRLRALADAPQAFASTLEREQAFTPDVWTSRLTNDRSINLLAVEDGTPLGMTSALLEDPATAHVLGMWVAPEARGRGVGDRLIETVAAWAREHRARHLVLWVTEINRPARALYEKSGFVPTGERQPLPSDESLMEMKLTREVGGRSLLADRTPFPDDLDERLSRQFTFLVEIDRLKAVMRQSPLAAADRRENDAEHSWHLAMMVAVLAEHSDEPIDVGHTIQLVLVHDLVEIYAGDTPLYGDGSDQREREVAAAEELFPLLPGDQAGRIRALWDEFEERRTREARFAKAMDRLQPLLLNWMARGGTWQTPGVTADDVRARKAVIGDASAALWKAGRHLIDEGEHRGWSRRS
;
A
#
# COMPACT_ATOMS: atom_id res chain seq x y z
N MET A 1 -25.73 -15.61 -9.13
CA MET A 1 -25.53 -15.03 -7.78
C MET A 1 -24.86 -13.65 -7.87
N GLU A 2 -25.56 -12.62 -7.45
CA GLU A 2 -25.14 -11.21 -7.39
C GLU A 2 -25.05 -10.77 -5.93
N ILE A 3 -24.15 -9.83 -5.60
CA ILE A 3 -24.12 -9.19 -4.28
C ILE A 3 -24.70 -7.77 -4.44
N THR A 4 -25.81 -7.49 -3.75
CA THR A 4 -26.53 -6.21 -3.85
C THR A 4 -26.38 -5.45 -2.54
N ARG A 5 -25.98 -4.17 -2.62
CA ARG A 5 -26.00 -3.23 -1.49
C ARG A 5 -27.42 -2.71 -1.28
N LEU A 6 -27.89 -2.75 -0.05
CA LEU A 6 -29.21 -2.26 0.33
C LEU A 6 -29.16 -0.79 0.76
N GLY A 7 -30.24 -0.06 0.50
CA GLY A 7 -30.45 1.30 0.97
C GLY A 7 -31.91 1.56 1.35
N ALA A 8 -32.31 2.83 1.40
CA ALA A 8 -33.70 3.21 1.64
C ALA A 8 -34.63 2.58 0.58
N GLY A 9 -35.69 1.92 1.01
CA GLY A 9 -36.64 1.20 0.15
C GLY A 9 -36.43 -0.32 0.06
N ASP A 10 -35.34 -0.85 0.64
CA ASP A 10 -35.07 -2.30 0.70
C ASP A 10 -35.49 -2.95 2.05
N GLU A 11 -36.21 -2.23 2.90
CA GLU A 11 -36.48 -2.63 4.30
C GLU A 11 -37.20 -3.99 4.38
N ASP A 12 -38.20 -4.22 3.54
CA ASP A 12 -38.98 -5.46 3.54
C ASP A 12 -38.12 -6.67 3.13
N ARG A 13 -37.27 -6.51 2.11
CA ARG A 13 -36.36 -7.56 1.64
C ARG A 13 -35.33 -7.92 2.71
N TYR A 14 -34.76 -6.91 3.37
CA TYR A 14 -33.82 -7.12 4.46
C TYR A 14 -34.50 -7.78 5.67
N ARG A 15 -35.67 -7.27 6.07
CA ARG A 15 -36.45 -7.79 7.20
C ARG A 15 -36.82 -9.25 7.00
N GLU A 16 -37.35 -9.61 5.83
CA GLU A 16 -37.75 -10.99 5.52
C GLU A 16 -36.58 -11.97 5.71
N LEU A 17 -35.44 -11.68 5.09
CA LEU A 17 -34.26 -12.54 5.20
C LEU A 17 -33.67 -12.54 6.60
N ARG A 18 -33.68 -11.40 7.29
CA ARG A 18 -33.18 -11.27 8.67
C ARG A 18 -33.98 -12.12 9.65
N LEU A 19 -35.31 -12.08 9.56
CA LEU A 19 -36.19 -12.90 10.39
C LEU A 19 -36.04 -14.39 10.05
N ARG A 20 -35.87 -14.75 8.77
CA ARG A 20 -35.57 -16.12 8.35
C ARG A 20 -34.25 -16.62 8.97
N ALA A 21 -33.21 -15.79 8.98
CA ALA A 21 -31.92 -16.15 9.57
C ALA A 21 -32.02 -16.41 11.08
N LEU A 22 -32.74 -15.56 11.82
CA LEU A 22 -32.97 -15.72 13.26
C LEU A 22 -33.77 -16.98 13.59
N ALA A 23 -34.71 -17.37 12.73
CA ALA A 23 -35.47 -18.61 12.90
C ALA A 23 -34.63 -19.86 12.61
N ASP A 24 -33.76 -19.81 11.60
CA ASP A 24 -32.91 -20.94 11.17
C ASP A 24 -31.72 -21.19 12.12
N ALA A 25 -31.09 -20.12 12.62
CA ALA A 25 -29.86 -20.21 13.41
C ALA A 25 -29.83 -19.22 14.60
N PRO A 26 -30.74 -19.35 15.58
CA PRO A 26 -30.82 -18.43 16.72
C PRO A 26 -29.50 -18.31 17.50
N GLN A 27 -28.75 -19.41 17.60
CA GLN A 27 -27.44 -19.49 18.26
C GLN A 27 -26.31 -18.72 17.55
N ALA A 28 -26.57 -18.10 16.40
CA ALA A 28 -25.58 -17.35 15.63
C ALA A 28 -25.71 -15.82 15.78
N PHE A 29 -26.70 -15.33 16.52
CA PHE A 29 -27.00 -13.90 16.58
C PHE A 29 -27.20 -13.41 18.02
N ALA A 30 -26.65 -12.23 18.32
CA ALA A 30 -26.83 -11.55 19.60
C ALA A 30 -28.27 -11.01 19.87
N SER A 31 -29.23 -11.33 19.00
CA SER A 31 -30.64 -10.90 19.11
C SER A 31 -31.54 -12.10 18.85
N THR A 32 -32.83 -11.98 19.18
CA THR A 32 -33.81 -13.08 19.05
C THR A 32 -34.85 -12.77 17.97
N LEU A 33 -35.46 -13.83 17.42
CA LEU A 33 -36.56 -13.72 16.45
C LEU A 33 -37.71 -12.88 17.02
N GLU A 34 -38.16 -13.19 18.24
CA GLU A 34 -39.25 -12.49 18.92
C GLU A 34 -38.95 -10.99 19.07
N ARG A 35 -37.72 -10.65 19.47
CA ARG A 35 -37.31 -9.26 19.62
C ARG A 35 -37.32 -8.51 18.29
N GLU A 36 -36.74 -9.07 17.23
CA GLU A 36 -36.66 -8.36 15.94
C GLU A 36 -38.01 -8.34 15.20
N GLN A 37 -38.90 -9.30 15.44
CA GLN A 37 -40.28 -9.25 14.93
C GLN A 37 -41.07 -8.05 15.46
N ALA A 38 -40.77 -7.64 16.70
CA ALA A 38 -41.40 -6.49 17.36
C ALA A 38 -40.81 -5.13 16.94
N PHE A 39 -39.77 -5.09 16.09
CA PHE A 39 -39.19 -3.83 15.63
C PHE A 39 -40.15 -3.05 14.73
N THR A 40 -40.18 -1.74 14.94
CA THR A 40 -40.93 -0.80 14.11
C THR A 40 -40.25 -0.58 12.75
N PRO A 41 -40.97 -0.09 11.73
CA PRO A 41 -40.39 0.26 10.43
C PRO A 41 -39.19 1.21 10.51
N ASP A 42 -39.19 2.16 11.46
CA ASP A 42 -38.09 3.12 11.65
C ASP A 42 -36.77 2.45 12.06
N VAL A 43 -36.84 1.34 12.81
CA VAL A 43 -35.65 0.57 13.19
C VAL A 43 -35.04 -0.11 11.96
N TRP A 44 -35.86 -0.63 11.06
CA TRP A 44 -35.38 -1.22 9.81
C TRP A 44 -34.77 -0.18 8.88
N THR A 45 -35.44 0.98 8.75
CA THR A 45 -34.95 2.11 7.96
C THR A 45 -33.60 2.60 8.47
N SER A 46 -33.46 2.84 9.78
CA SER A 46 -32.22 3.37 10.36
C SER A 46 -31.01 2.43 10.20
N ARG A 47 -31.23 1.11 10.11
CA ARG A 47 -30.17 0.14 9.79
C ARG A 47 -29.64 0.28 8.36
N LEU A 48 -30.51 0.62 7.41
CA LEU A 48 -30.17 0.74 5.99
C LEU A 48 -29.68 2.14 5.59
N THR A 49 -29.95 3.17 6.41
CA THR A 49 -29.55 4.56 6.14
C THR A 49 -28.39 5.05 7.01
N ASN A 50 -27.62 4.15 7.63
CA ASN A 50 -26.46 4.54 8.44
C ASN A 50 -25.22 4.68 7.55
N ASP A 51 -24.67 5.89 7.45
CA ASP A 51 -23.51 6.21 6.62
C ASP A 51 -22.21 5.50 7.05
N ARG A 52 -22.17 5.00 8.29
CA ARG A 52 -21.04 4.20 8.81
C ARG A 52 -21.19 2.71 8.55
N SER A 53 -22.25 2.26 7.87
CA SER A 53 -22.51 0.84 7.63
C SER A 53 -22.73 0.49 6.15
N ILE A 54 -22.58 -0.80 5.87
CA ILE A 54 -23.01 -1.44 4.63
C ILE A 54 -23.92 -2.62 4.98
N ASN A 55 -24.99 -2.80 4.21
CA ASN A 55 -25.88 -3.96 4.30
C ASN A 55 -25.95 -4.63 2.94
N LEU A 56 -25.76 -5.95 2.90
CA LEU A 56 -25.59 -6.70 1.67
C LEU A 56 -26.53 -7.91 1.63
N LEU A 57 -27.09 -8.17 0.44
CA LEU A 57 -27.75 -9.43 0.11
C LEU A 57 -26.97 -10.16 -0.98
N ALA A 58 -26.90 -11.48 -0.87
CA ALA A 58 -26.57 -12.35 -1.99
C ALA A 58 -27.87 -12.81 -2.66
N VAL A 59 -28.07 -12.46 -3.93
CA VAL A 59 -29.31 -12.70 -4.68
C VAL A 59 -29.05 -13.63 -5.86
N GLU A 60 -29.91 -14.62 -6.06
CA GLU A 60 -29.91 -15.50 -7.22
C GLU A 60 -31.32 -15.58 -7.79
N ASP A 61 -31.48 -15.28 -9.08
CA ASP A 61 -32.77 -15.27 -9.78
C ASP A 61 -33.87 -14.50 -9.01
N GLY A 62 -33.50 -13.34 -8.46
CA GLY A 62 -34.39 -12.48 -7.66
C GLY A 62 -34.60 -12.93 -6.21
N THR A 63 -34.09 -14.10 -5.82
CA THR A 63 -34.25 -14.67 -4.47
C THR A 63 -33.06 -14.34 -3.58
N PRO A 64 -33.24 -13.68 -2.42
CA PRO A 64 -32.18 -13.49 -1.44
C PRO A 64 -31.80 -14.82 -0.76
N LEU A 65 -30.53 -15.21 -0.85
CA LEU A 65 -29.98 -16.47 -0.34
C LEU A 65 -28.88 -16.28 0.71
N GLY A 66 -28.47 -15.05 0.99
CA GLY A 66 -27.51 -14.74 2.04
C GLY A 66 -27.49 -13.26 2.37
N MET A 67 -26.97 -12.93 3.54
CA MET A 67 -26.81 -11.56 4.00
C MET A 67 -25.57 -11.40 4.87
N THR A 68 -25.05 -10.18 4.88
CA THR A 68 -24.14 -9.69 5.90
C THR A 68 -24.25 -8.18 5.99
N SER A 69 -23.84 -7.63 7.12
CA SER A 69 -23.65 -6.20 7.29
C SER A 69 -22.24 -5.93 7.82
N ALA A 70 -21.75 -4.71 7.66
CA ALA A 70 -20.61 -4.23 8.42
C ALA A 70 -20.83 -2.80 8.90
N LEU A 71 -20.24 -2.45 10.04
CA LEU A 71 -20.33 -1.13 10.66
C LEU A 71 -18.92 -0.68 11.06
N LEU A 72 -18.52 0.54 10.71
CA LEU A 72 -17.29 1.14 11.23
C LEU A 72 -17.48 1.43 12.72
N GLU A 73 -16.76 0.72 13.59
CA GLU A 73 -16.73 0.96 15.03
C GLU A 73 -15.90 2.21 15.34
N ASP A 74 -14.76 2.32 14.65
CA ASP A 74 -13.83 3.44 14.65
C ASP A 74 -13.22 3.61 13.23
N PRO A 75 -12.38 4.63 12.96
CA PRO A 75 -11.79 4.83 11.63
C PRO A 75 -10.93 3.66 11.10
N ALA A 76 -10.41 2.80 11.98
CA ALA A 76 -9.52 1.69 11.64
C ALA A 76 -10.21 0.32 11.67
N THR A 77 -11.41 0.20 12.25
CA THR A 77 -12.05 -1.09 12.53
C THR A 77 -13.50 -1.14 12.04
N ALA A 78 -13.80 -2.13 11.20
CA ALA A 78 -15.15 -2.46 10.77
C ALA A 78 -15.62 -3.79 11.38
N HIS A 79 -16.80 -3.78 12.00
CA HIS A 79 -17.41 -4.93 12.63
C HIS A 79 -18.36 -5.64 11.65
N VAL A 80 -18.09 -6.90 11.32
CA VAL A 80 -18.96 -7.73 10.47
C VAL A 80 -20.09 -8.33 11.31
N LEU A 81 -21.32 -8.12 10.88
CA LEU A 81 -22.54 -8.43 11.64
C LEU A 81 -23.54 -9.19 10.78
N GLY A 82 -24.39 -10.01 11.42
CA GLY A 82 -25.59 -10.56 10.77
C GLY A 82 -25.32 -11.55 9.63
N MET A 83 -24.12 -12.12 9.54
CA MET A 83 -23.75 -13.07 8.50
C MET A 83 -24.64 -14.31 8.51
N TRP A 84 -25.27 -14.62 7.38
CA TRP A 84 -26.07 -15.83 7.20
C TRP A 84 -26.16 -16.24 5.74
N VAL A 85 -26.21 -17.55 5.49
CA VAL A 85 -26.46 -18.13 4.17
C VAL A 85 -27.55 -19.18 4.31
N ALA A 86 -28.55 -19.10 3.42
CA ALA A 86 -29.67 -20.02 3.37
C ALA A 86 -29.20 -21.47 3.28
N PRO A 87 -29.82 -22.42 4.00
CA PRO A 87 -29.40 -23.83 4.00
C PRO A 87 -29.17 -24.41 2.59
N GLU A 88 -30.07 -24.10 1.65
CA GLU A 88 -30.03 -24.51 0.25
C GLU A 88 -28.88 -23.88 -0.58
N ALA A 89 -28.23 -22.83 -0.06
CA ALA A 89 -27.15 -22.11 -0.73
C ALA A 89 -25.76 -22.32 -0.09
N ARG A 90 -25.68 -23.10 1.00
CA ARG A 90 -24.41 -23.37 1.71
C ARG A 90 -23.46 -24.20 0.85
N GLY A 91 -22.15 -24.01 1.06
CA GLY A 91 -21.10 -24.71 0.30
C GLY A 91 -20.88 -24.19 -1.13
N ARG A 92 -21.63 -23.18 -1.58
CA ARG A 92 -21.54 -22.60 -2.93
C ARG A 92 -20.69 -21.32 -3.02
N GLY A 93 -19.90 -21.02 -1.99
CA GLY A 93 -19.04 -19.81 -1.93
C GLY A 93 -19.76 -18.48 -1.66
N VAL A 94 -21.05 -18.50 -1.29
CA VAL A 94 -21.83 -17.28 -1.00
C VAL A 94 -21.23 -16.47 0.15
N GLY A 95 -20.84 -17.15 1.24
CA GLY A 95 -20.22 -16.51 2.39
C GLY A 95 -18.89 -15.84 2.05
N ASP A 96 -18.04 -16.51 1.25
CA ASP A 96 -16.75 -15.96 0.82
C ASP A 96 -16.96 -14.63 0.07
N ARG A 97 -17.93 -14.59 -0.86
CA ARG A 97 -18.24 -13.37 -1.63
C ARG A 97 -18.78 -12.22 -0.79
N LEU A 98 -19.61 -12.52 0.21
CA LEU A 98 -20.13 -11.51 1.15
C LEU A 98 -18.98 -10.91 1.99
N ILE A 99 -18.08 -11.75 2.52
CA ILE A 99 -16.92 -11.29 3.29
C ILE A 99 -15.98 -10.43 2.43
N GLU A 100 -15.66 -10.86 1.21
CA GLU A 100 -14.77 -10.08 0.34
C GLU A 100 -15.40 -8.73 -0.07
N THR A 101 -16.72 -8.67 -0.24
CA THR A 101 -17.42 -7.40 -0.51
C THR A 101 -17.33 -6.47 0.71
N VAL A 102 -17.48 -7.00 1.92
CA VAL A 102 -17.26 -6.23 3.16
C VAL A 102 -15.81 -5.78 3.32
N ALA A 103 -14.84 -6.64 2.98
CA ALA A 103 -13.42 -6.29 3.05
C ALA A 103 -13.07 -5.17 2.07
N ALA A 104 -13.61 -5.21 0.85
CA ALA A 104 -13.45 -4.13 -0.12
C ALA A 104 -14.05 -2.81 0.39
N TRP A 105 -15.28 -2.85 0.90
CA TRP A 105 -15.92 -1.67 1.51
C TRP A 105 -15.11 -1.12 2.69
N ALA A 106 -14.59 -1.98 3.57
CA ALA A 106 -13.75 -1.57 4.69
C ALA A 106 -12.47 -0.85 4.22
N ARG A 107 -11.80 -1.36 3.18
CA ARG A 107 -10.64 -0.69 2.57
C ARG A 107 -10.98 0.67 2.00
N GLU A 108 -12.10 0.79 1.29
CA GLU A 108 -12.59 2.08 0.76
C GLU A 108 -12.79 3.11 1.87
N HIS A 109 -13.18 2.67 3.06
CA HIS A 109 -13.38 3.50 4.25
C HIS A 109 -12.14 3.57 5.15
N ARG A 110 -10.97 3.15 4.66
CA ARG A 110 -9.67 3.16 5.36
C ARG A 110 -9.62 2.29 6.63
N ALA A 111 -10.62 1.45 6.86
CA ALA A 111 -10.55 0.45 7.91
C ALA A 111 -9.47 -0.59 7.57
N ARG A 112 -8.70 -0.94 8.60
CA ARG A 112 -7.61 -1.91 8.51
C ARG A 112 -7.99 -3.27 9.03
N HIS A 113 -8.95 -3.33 9.94
CA HIS A 113 -9.36 -4.56 10.57
C HIS A 113 -10.84 -4.79 10.31
N LEU A 114 -11.17 -6.01 9.88
CA LEU A 114 -12.48 -6.58 10.10
C LEU A 114 -12.48 -7.33 11.41
N VAL A 115 -13.46 -7.08 12.25
CA VAL A 115 -13.70 -7.86 13.47
C VAL A 115 -15.09 -8.46 13.46
N LEU A 116 -15.25 -9.60 14.12
CA LEU A 116 -16.57 -10.21 14.31
C LEU A 116 -16.59 -11.09 15.55
N TRP A 117 -17.79 -11.32 16.08
CA TRP A 117 -18.05 -12.35 17.08
C TRP A 117 -18.69 -13.57 16.42
N VAL A 118 -18.28 -14.76 16.87
CA VAL A 118 -18.84 -16.04 16.42
C VAL A 118 -18.98 -16.99 17.60
N THR A 119 -20.13 -17.65 17.73
CA THR A 119 -20.34 -18.67 18.76
C THR A 119 -19.39 -19.86 18.56
N GLU A 120 -18.79 -20.34 19.64
CA GLU A 120 -17.75 -21.37 19.58
C GLU A 120 -18.27 -22.70 18.97
N ILE A 121 -19.58 -22.95 19.12
CA ILE A 121 -20.29 -24.11 18.58
C ILE A 121 -20.58 -24.02 17.07
N ASN A 122 -20.48 -22.83 16.46
CA ASN A 122 -20.80 -22.61 15.04
C ASN A 122 -19.61 -22.97 14.14
N ARG A 123 -19.31 -24.28 14.07
CA ARG A 123 -18.20 -24.83 13.27
C ARG A 123 -18.22 -24.40 11.80
N PRO A 124 -19.37 -24.39 11.08
CA PRO A 124 -19.40 -23.93 9.69
C PRO A 124 -19.00 -22.47 9.50
N ALA A 125 -19.47 -21.56 10.37
CA ALA A 125 -19.11 -20.15 10.28
C ALA A 125 -17.63 -19.93 10.61
N ARG A 126 -17.09 -20.62 11.62
CA ARG A 126 -15.67 -20.57 11.97
C ARG A 126 -14.78 -21.00 10.79
N ALA A 127 -15.12 -22.12 10.15
CA ALA A 127 -14.37 -22.59 8.98
C ALA A 127 -14.39 -21.58 7.82
N LEU A 128 -15.52 -20.90 7.60
CA LEU A 128 -15.63 -19.82 6.62
C LEU A 128 -14.71 -18.64 6.98
N TYR A 129 -14.74 -18.17 8.23
CA TYR A 129 -13.94 -17.02 8.67
C TYR A 129 -12.44 -17.33 8.66
N GLU A 130 -12.02 -18.50 9.15
CA GLU A 130 -10.63 -18.96 9.11
C GLU A 130 -10.12 -19.05 7.66
N LYS A 131 -10.91 -19.64 6.75
CA LYS A 131 -10.60 -19.67 5.31
C LYS A 131 -10.50 -18.27 4.70
N SER A 132 -11.31 -17.33 5.19
CA SER A 132 -11.32 -15.93 4.75
C SER A 132 -10.23 -15.09 5.42
N GLY A 133 -9.30 -15.69 6.17
CA GLY A 133 -8.15 -14.99 6.75
C GLY A 133 -8.38 -14.36 8.13
N PHE A 134 -9.48 -14.71 8.81
CA PHE A 134 -9.69 -14.29 10.20
C PHE A 134 -8.91 -15.17 11.16
N VAL A 135 -8.39 -14.57 12.23
CA VAL A 135 -7.69 -15.23 13.33
C VAL A 135 -8.31 -14.87 14.68
N PRO A 136 -8.24 -15.76 15.70
CA PRO A 136 -8.72 -15.43 17.05
C PRO A 136 -7.94 -14.27 17.70
N THR A 137 -8.66 -13.35 18.34
CA THR A 137 -8.06 -12.29 19.17
C THR A 137 -7.72 -12.75 20.59
N GLY A 138 -8.33 -13.86 21.03
CA GLY A 138 -8.30 -14.33 22.42
C GLY A 138 -9.46 -13.83 23.28
N GLU A 139 -10.19 -12.81 22.84
CA GLU A 139 -11.37 -12.30 23.55
C GLU A 139 -12.57 -13.26 23.44
N ARG A 140 -13.32 -13.38 24.54
CA ARG A 140 -14.52 -14.22 24.67
C ARG A 140 -15.59 -13.51 25.49
N GLN A 141 -16.86 -13.72 25.14
CA GLN A 141 -18.01 -13.25 25.93
C GLN A 141 -19.19 -14.22 25.80
N PRO A 142 -20.15 -14.20 26.74
CA PRO A 142 -21.43 -14.87 26.56
C PRO A 142 -22.20 -14.26 25.39
N LEU A 143 -22.92 -15.08 24.62
CA LEU A 143 -23.79 -14.60 23.56
C LEU A 143 -24.94 -13.78 24.19
N PRO A 144 -25.17 -12.52 23.79
CA PRO A 144 -26.18 -11.67 24.44
C PRO A 144 -27.63 -12.19 24.39
N SER A 145 -27.97 -13.05 23.42
CA SER A 145 -29.30 -13.65 23.29
C SER A 145 -29.46 -14.98 24.04
N ASP A 146 -28.34 -15.60 24.45
CA ASP A 146 -28.30 -16.86 25.18
C ASP A 146 -26.95 -16.97 25.94
N GLU A 147 -26.96 -16.55 27.20
CA GLU A 147 -25.75 -16.52 28.05
C GLU A 147 -25.14 -17.92 28.31
N SER A 148 -25.85 -19.01 27.96
CA SER A 148 -25.29 -20.37 28.04
C SER A 148 -24.28 -20.68 26.94
N LEU A 149 -24.26 -19.86 25.87
CA LEU A 149 -23.34 -19.99 24.76
C LEU A 149 -22.21 -18.97 24.87
N MET A 150 -21.00 -19.41 24.55
CA MET A 150 -19.83 -18.53 24.43
C MET A 150 -19.57 -18.18 22.97
N GLU A 151 -19.25 -16.91 22.73
CA GLU A 151 -18.69 -16.43 21.47
C GLU A 151 -17.28 -15.92 21.64
N MET A 152 -16.51 -16.04 20.56
CA MET A 152 -15.13 -15.57 20.48
C MET A 152 -15.00 -14.52 19.40
N LYS A 153 -14.12 -13.54 19.63
CA LYS A 153 -13.86 -12.47 18.68
C LYS A 153 -12.73 -12.86 17.74
N LEU A 154 -12.99 -12.75 16.44
CA LEU A 154 -12.00 -12.93 15.38
C LEU A 154 -11.65 -11.58 14.75
N THR A 155 -10.44 -11.47 14.22
CA THR A 155 -9.96 -10.31 13.47
C THR A 155 -9.32 -10.74 12.16
N ARG A 156 -9.48 -9.93 11.11
CA ARG A 156 -8.79 -10.07 9.82
C ARG A 156 -8.23 -8.71 9.44
N GLU A 157 -6.97 -8.66 9.06
CA GLU A 157 -6.40 -7.49 8.42
C GLU A 157 -6.91 -7.38 6.98
N VAL A 158 -7.48 -6.23 6.65
CA VAL A 158 -8.02 -5.90 5.32
C VAL A 158 -7.37 -4.67 4.71
N GLY A 159 -6.82 -3.77 5.50
CA GLY A 159 -6.11 -2.58 5.00
C GLY A 159 -4.70 -2.88 4.50
N GLY A 160 -4.19 -2.00 3.64
CA GLY A 160 -2.79 -1.98 3.26
C GLY A 160 -1.86 -1.63 4.45
N ARG A 161 -0.57 -1.53 4.17
CA ARG A 161 0.51 -1.31 5.13
C ARG A 161 0.19 -0.15 6.11
N SER A 162 0.58 -0.32 7.39
CA SER A 162 0.38 0.72 8.40
C SER A 162 1.18 1.99 8.08
N LEU A 163 0.48 3.12 7.93
CA LEU A 163 1.06 4.41 7.59
C LEU A 163 1.59 5.11 8.85
N LEU A 164 2.50 6.06 8.66
CA LEU A 164 3.01 6.89 9.75
C LEU A 164 1.91 7.78 10.35
N ALA A 165 0.98 8.27 9.53
CA ALA A 165 -0.09 9.16 9.96
C ALA A 165 -1.06 8.51 10.96
N ASP A 166 -1.19 7.18 11.00
CA ASP A 166 -2.12 6.52 11.94
C ASP A 166 -1.60 6.48 13.38
N ARG A 167 -0.29 6.72 13.58
CA ARG A 167 0.29 6.84 14.92
C ARG A 167 -0.23 8.08 15.65
N THR A 168 -0.57 9.12 14.90
CA THR A 168 -1.14 10.36 15.41
C THR A 168 -2.05 10.92 14.32
N PRO A 169 -3.30 10.43 14.26
CA PRO A 169 -4.24 10.81 13.22
C PRO A 169 -4.44 12.33 13.16
N PHE A 170 -4.64 12.85 11.94
CA PHE A 170 -5.04 14.24 11.76
C PHE A 170 -6.46 14.49 12.29
N PRO A 171 -6.83 15.73 12.65
CA PRO A 171 -8.18 16.07 13.08
C PRO A 171 -9.25 15.67 12.06
N ASP A 172 -10.41 15.21 12.55
CA ASP A 172 -11.53 14.74 11.72
C ASP A 172 -12.17 15.86 10.87
N ASP A 173 -12.00 17.12 11.26
CA ASP A 173 -12.51 18.29 10.55
C ASP A 173 -11.54 18.84 9.49
N LEU A 174 -10.38 18.20 9.31
CA LEU A 174 -9.42 18.55 8.28
C LEU A 174 -9.99 18.22 6.89
N ASP A 175 -9.89 19.18 5.97
CA ASP A 175 -10.25 19.00 4.56
C ASP A 175 -9.64 17.70 3.99
N GLU A 176 -10.47 16.91 3.31
CA GLU A 176 -10.07 15.57 2.86
C GLU A 176 -8.87 15.61 1.93
N ARG A 177 -8.82 16.60 1.01
CA ARG A 177 -7.71 16.74 0.06
C ARG A 177 -6.42 17.05 0.82
N LEU A 178 -6.47 17.98 1.77
CA LEU A 178 -5.32 18.35 2.59
C LEU A 178 -4.87 17.20 3.50
N SER A 179 -5.81 16.46 4.10
CA SER A 179 -5.54 15.27 4.90
C SER A 179 -4.78 14.19 4.11
N ARG A 180 -5.15 13.97 2.83
CA ARG A 180 -4.44 13.07 1.92
C ARG A 180 -3.02 13.55 1.60
N GLN A 181 -2.87 14.84 1.33
CA GLN A 181 -1.55 15.45 1.08
C GLN A 181 -0.63 15.31 2.29
N PHE A 182 -1.13 15.61 3.49
CA PHE A 182 -0.35 15.47 4.72
C PHE A 182 -0.01 14.02 5.02
N THR A 183 -0.94 13.10 4.80
CA THR A 183 -0.68 11.66 4.92
C THR A 183 0.49 11.24 4.04
N PHE A 184 0.49 11.62 2.76
CA PHE A 184 1.61 11.32 1.86
C PHE A 184 2.92 11.98 2.31
N LEU A 185 2.90 13.27 2.66
CA LEU A 185 4.10 14.01 3.07
C LEU A 185 4.72 13.46 4.36
N VAL A 186 3.89 12.98 5.29
CA VAL A 186 4.35 12.29 6.49
C VAL A 186 4.89 10.90 6.13
N GLU A 187 4.22 10.16 5.25
CA GLU A 187 4.65 8.81 4.88
C GLU A 187 6.00 8.78 4.17
N ILE A 188 6.31 9.77 3.32
CA ILE A 188 7.62 9.84 2.63
C ILE A 188 8.79 10.15 3.56
N ASP A 189 8.55 10.50 4.84
CA ASP A 189 9.61 10.59 5.84
C ASP A 189 10.38 9.27 6.00
N ARG A 190 9.71 8.13 5.72
CA ARG A 190 10.33 6.80 5.72
C ARG A 190 11.51 6.67 4.76
N LEU A 191 11.57 7.47 3.68
CA LEU A 191 12.68 7.44 2.73
C LEU A 191 14.03 7.73 3.40
N LYS A 192 14.03 8.55 4.46
CA LYS A 192 15.24 8.88 5.24
C LYS A 192 15.81 7.68 5.99
N ALA A 193 15.05 6.59 6.12
CA ALA A 193 15.46 5.36 6.77
C ALA A 193 15.88 4.26 5.78
N VAL A 194 15.71 4.47 4.47
CA VAL A 194 16.15 3.53 3.45
C VAL A 194 17.62 3.82 3.13
N MET A 195 18.49 2.86 3.44
CA MET A 195 19.95 3.04 3.42
C MET A 195 20.57 2.43 2.16
N ARG A 196 21.33 3.24 1.43
CA ARG A 196 22.09 2.85 0.24
C ARG A 196 23.41 2.18 0.62
N GLN A 197 24.08 1.58 -0.35
CA GLN A 197 25.47 1.10 -0.18
C GLN A 197 26.52 2.21 -0.28
N SER A 198 26.18 3.35 -0.90
CA SER A 198 27.11 4.47 -1.07
C SER A 198 27.58 5.02 0.29
N PRO A 199 28.89 5.18 0.52
CA PRO A 199 29.40 5.87 1.71
C PRO A 199 29.30 7.39 1.55
N LEU A 200 29.06 8.11 2.65
CA LEU A 200 29.17 9.56 2.62
C LEU A 200 30.63 10.02 2.61
N ALA A 201 30.91 11.09 1.87
CA ALA A 201 32.22 11.73 1.87
C ALA A 201 32.49 12.52 3.17
N ALA A 202 31.43 12.99 3.84
CA ALA A 202 31.53 13.90 4.98
C ALA A 202 31.36 13.23 6.35
N ALA A 203 30.94 11.96 6.39
CA ALA A 203 30.67 11.24 7.63
C ALA A 203 30.90 9.74 7.46
N ASP A 204 31.28 9.05 8.53
CA ASP A 204 31.45 7.60 8.57
C ASP A 204 30.10 6.88 8.73
N ARG A 205 29.26 7.01 7.71
CA ARG A 205 27.99 6.29 7.56
C ARG A 205 27.62 6.14 6.10
N ARG A 206 26.67 5.25 5.84
CA ARG A 206 26.06 5.12 4.51
C ARG A 206 25.07 6.25 4.24
N GLU A 207 24.88 6.49 2.96
CA GLU A 207 23.86 7.39 2.42
C GLU A 207 22.44 6.81 2.60
N ASN A 208 21.41 7.65 2.72
CA ASN A 208 20.00 7.29 2.57
C ASN A 208 19.37 7.87 1.29
N ASP A 209 18.24 7.35 0.84
CA ASP A 209 17.66 7.75 -0.46
C ASP A 209 17.14 9.19 -0.50
N ALA A 210 16.73 9.74 0.66
CA ALA A 210 16.28 11.12 0.74
C ALA A 210 17.43 12.11 0.54
N GLU A 211 18.59 11.87 1.17
CA GLU A 211 19.78 12.71 0.97
C GLU A 211 20.43 12.49 -0.40
N HIS A 212 20.35 11.27 -0.97
CA HIS A 212 20.74 11.00 -2.37
C HIS A 212 19.91 11.86 -3.33
N SER A 213 18.58 11.80 -3.21
CA SER A 213 17.65 12.57 -4.06
C SER A 213 17.86 14.08 -3.94
N TRP A 214 18.12 14.60 -2.73
CA TRP A 214 18.51 15.99 -2.53
C TRP A 214 19.81 16.33 -3.27
N HIS A 215 20.83 15.48 -3.17
CA HIS A 215 22.12 15.72 -3.82
C HIS A 215 21.97 15.68 -5.35
N LEU A 216 21.16 14.77 -5.88
CA LEU A 216 20.83 14.74 -7.32
C LEU A 216 20.15 16.03 -7.77
N ALA A 217 19.18 16.56 -7.02
CA ALA A 217 18.52 17.82 -7.36
C ALA A 217 19.52 18.99 -7.44
N MET A 218 20.47 19.05 -6.51
CA MET A 218 21.55 20.03 -6.55
C MET A 218 22.48 19.82 -7.75
N MET A 219 22.81 18.58 -8.09
CA MET A 219 23.61 18.27 -9.27
C MET A 219 22.91 18.66 -10.56
N VAL A 220 21.61 18.42 -10.69
CA VAL A 220 20.81 18.86 -11.85
C VAL A 220 20.88 20.39 -11.97
N ALA A 221 20.67 21.13 -10.88
CA ALA A 221 20.71 22.59 -10.89
C ALA A 221 22.08 23.17 -11.30
N VAL A 222 23.19 22.50 -10.92
CA VAL A 222 24.55 22.97 -11.16
C VAL A 222 25.11 22.50 -12.50
N LEU A 223 24.80 21.27 -12.93
CA LEU A 223 25.45 20.60 -14.06
C LEU A 223 24.61 20.63 -15.34
N ALA A 224 23.43 21.25 -15.35
CA ALA A 224 22.54 21.30 -16.51
C ALA A 224 23.22 21.83 -17.79
N GLU A 225 24.18 22.75 -17.66
CA GLU A 225 24.96 23.28 -18.80
C GLU A 225 25.82 22.22 -19.51
N HIS A 226 26.04 21.07 -18.88
CA HIS A 226 26.78 19.95 -19.45
C HIS A 226 25.87 18.91 -20.10
N SER A 227 24.55 19.12 -20.14
CA SER A 227 23.67 18.25 -20.91
C SER A 227 23.91 18.43 -22.41
N ASP A 228 23.96 17.32 -23.15
CA ASP A 228 24.16 17.36 -24.61
C ASP A 228 22.95 17.97 -25.34
N GLU A 229 21.76 17.90 -24.73
CA GLU A 229 20.52 18.50 -25.20
C GLU A 229 19.97 19.47 -24.14
N PRO A 230 19.41 20.65 -24.50
CA PRO A 230 18.81 21.55 -23.51
C PRO A 230 17.66 20.86 -22.75
N ILE A 231 17.72 20.88 -21.42
CA ILE A 231 16.72 20.28 -20.53
C ILE A 231 15.89 21.34 -19.79
N ASP A 232 14.67 20.98 -19.40
CA ASP A 232 13.95 21.72 -18.34
C ASP A 232 14.50 21.32 -16.96
N VAL A 233 15.23 22.23 -16.33
CA VAL A 233 15.85 22.02 -15.01
C VAL A 233 14.80 21.77 -13.93
N GLY A 234 13.68 22.50 -13.95
CA GLY A 234 12.63 22.37 -12.95
C GLY A 234 11.94 21.01 -13.02
N HIS A 235 11.63 20.56 -14.24
CA HIS A 235 11.08 19.23 -14.48
C HIS A 235 12.07 18.12 -14.09
N THR A 236 13.34 18.26 -14.48
CA THR A 236 14.39 17.26 -14.16
C THR A 236 14.62 17.13 -12.65
N ILE A 237 14.54 18.23 -11.89
CA ILE A 237 14.55 18.20 -10.41
C ILE A 237 13.36 17.39 -9.86
N GLN A 238 12.16 17.55 -10.43
CA GLN A 238 11.00 16.78 -10.00
C GLN A 238 11.19 15.28 -10.23
N LEU A 239 11.79 14.88 -11.36
CA LEU A 239 12.10 13.47 -11.64
C LEU A 239 13.01 12.87 -10.55
N VAL A 240 14.12 13.53 -10.21
CA VAL A 240 15.06 13.00 -9.20
C VAL A 240 14.55 13.10 -7.77
N LEU A 241 13.58 13.96 -7.46
CA LEU A 241 12.94 13.98 -6.13
C LEU A 241 11.94 12.82 -5.94
N VAL A 242 11.41 12.27 -7.02
CA VAL A 242 10.37 11.24 -6.99
C VAL A 242 10.93 9.84 -7.25
N HIS A 243 12.05 9.72 -7.97
CA HIS A 243 12.52 8.44 -8.53
C HIS A 243 12.62 7.29 -7.52
N ASP A 244 13.19 7.53 -6.35
CA ASP A 244 13.42 6.52 -5.31
C ASP A 244 12.29 6.47 -4.26
N LEU A 245 11.19 7.23 -4.40
CA LEU A 245 10.08 7.20 -3.42
C LEU A 245 9.49 5.79 -3.23
N VAL A 246 9.47 4.99 -4.30
CA VAL A 246 8.98 3.61 -4.27
C VAL A 246 9.85 2.69 -3.38
N GLU A 247 11.11 3.05 -3.13
CA GLU A 247 12.01 2.29 -2.26
C GLU A 247 11.57 2.30 -0.80
N ILE A 248 10.64 3.18 -0.40
CA ILE A 248 10.00 3.14 0.92
C ILE A 248 9.35 1.78 1.19
N TYR A 249 8.72 1.17 0.18
CA TYR A 249 8.06 -0.13 0.30
C TYR A 249 8.81 -1.25 -0.42
N ALA A 250 9.51 -0.94 -1.51
CA ALA A 250 10.30 -1.92 -2.24
C ALA A 250 11.64 -2.23 -1.54
N GLY A 251 12.28 -1.23 -0.92
CA GLY A 251 13.67 -1.26 -0.43
C GLY A 251 14.71 -1.04 -1.53
N ASP A 252 15.84 -0.41 -1.17
CA ASP A 252 17.00 -0.20 -2.06
C ASP A 252 17.56 -1.53 -2.56
N THR A 253 17.78 -1.62 -3.86
CA THR A 253 18.42 -2.79 -4.50
C THR A 253 19.86 -2.43 -4.85
N PRO A 254 20.87 -3.09 -4.23
CA PRO A 254 22.28 -2.76 -4.47
C PRO A 254 22.66 -2.83 -5.95
N LEU A 255 23.47 -1.87 -6.42
CA LEU A 255 23.89 -1.81 -7.83
C LEU A 255 24.49 -3.13 -8.34
N TYR A 256 25.27 -3.84 -7.53
CA TYR A 256 25.92 -5.12 -7.91
C TYR A 256 25.18 -6.38 -7.38
N GLY A 257 23.93 -6.23 -6.89
CA GLY A 257 23.11 -7.33 -6.38
C GLY A 257 22.23 -8.00 -7.44
N ASP A 258 21.49 -9.03 -7.02
CA ASP A 258 20.38 -9.61 -7.79
C ASP A 258 19.17 -8.66 -7.71
N GLY A 259 18.69 -8.22 -8.87
CA GLY A 259 17.55 -7.30 -9.01
C GLY A 259 16.43 -7.90 -9.86
N SER A 260 16.34 -9.23 -9.95
CA SER A 260 15.37 -9.93 -10.80
C SER A 260 13.91 -9.61 -10.49
N ASP A 261 13.59 -9.26 -9.24
CA ASP A 261 12.24 -8.89 -8.78
C ASP A 261 12.05 -7.38 -8.54
N GLN A 262 13.09 -6.57 -8.75
CA GLN A 262 13.12 -5.16 -8.36
C GLN A 262 11.97 -4.38 -8.99
N ARG A 263 11.79 -4.54 -10.30
CA ARG A 263 10.74 -3.82 -11.04
C ARG A 263 9.34 -4.16 -10.56
N GLU A 264 9.08 -5.42 -10.23
CA GLU A 264 7.77 -5.86 -9.73
C GLU A 264 7.49 -5.25 -8.36
N ARG A 265 8.47 -5.28 -7.45
CA ARG A 265 8.38 -4.65 -6.13
C ARG A 265 8.15 -3.14 -6.22
N GLU A 266 8.87 -2.45 -7.08
CA GLU A 266 8.75 -1.00 -7.26
C GLU A 266 7.40 -0.60 -7.88
N VAL A 267 6.88 -1.35 -8.85
CA VAL A 267 5.54 -1.10 -9.42
C VAL A 267 4.46 -1.29 -8.36
N ALA A 268 4.52 -2.37 -7.58
CA ALA A 268 3.59 -2.60 -6.47
C ALA A 268 3.69 -1.48 -5.42
N ALA A 269 4.91 -1.05 -5.08
CA ALA A 269 5.13 0.08 -4.18
C ALA A 269 4.53 1.39 -4.72
N ALA A 270 4.67 1.68 -6.01
CA ALA A 270 4.06 2.85 -6.66
C ALA A 270 2.52 2.80 -6.62
N GLU A 271 1.94 1.62 -6.80
CA GLU A 271 0.49 1.37 -6.72
C GLU A 271 -0.07 1.52 -5.30
N GLU A 272 0.77 1.36 -4.27
CA GLU A 272 0.38 1.61 -2.87
C GLU A 272 0.64 3.06 -2.43
N LEU A 273 1.82 3.60 -2.73
CA LEU A 273 2.30 4.87 -2.17
C LEU A 273 1.65 6.10 -2.80
N PHE A 274 1.60 6.18 -4.14
CA PHE A 274 1.13 7.40 -4.81
C PHE A 274 -0.38 7.65 -4.64
N PRO A 275 -1.25 6.62 -4.56
CA PRO A 275 -2.67 6.84 -4.25
C PRO A 275 -2.96 7.42 -2.87
N LEU A 276 -1.98 7.55 -1.97
CA LEU A 276 -2.16 8.33 -0.75
C LEU A 276 -2.47 9.80 -1.07
N LEU A 277 -1.97 10.32 -2.19
CA LEU A 277 -2.29 11.66 -2.69
C LEU A 277 -3.72 11.75 -3.25
N PRO A 278 -4.28 12.96 -3.38
CA PRO A 278 -5.46 13.22 -4.23
C PRO A 278 -5.23 12.76 -5.67
N GLY A 279 -6.29 12.30 -6.37
CA GLY A 279 -6.18 11.59 -7.64
C GLY A 279 -5.40 12.31 -8.76
N ASP A 280 -5.54 13.63 -8.87
CA ASP A 280 -4.78 14.47 -9.82
C ASP A 280 -3.28 14.52 -9.49
N GLN A 281 -2.94 14.60 -8.21
CA GLN A 281 -1.55 14.62 -7.76
C GLN A 281 -0.92 13.23 -7.82
N ALA A 282 -1.67 12.19 -7.44
CA ALA A 282 -1.25 10.80 -7.56
C ALA A 282 -0.88 10.47 -9.01
N GLY A 283 -1.76 10.81 -9.97
CA GLY A 283 -1.49 10.61 -11.39
C GLY A 283 -0.26 11.36 -11.90
N ARG A 284 -0.03 12.60 -11.44
CA ARG A 284 1.14 13.40 -11.82
C ARG A 284 2.44 12.83 -11.27
N ILE A 285 2.49 12.48 -9.98
CA ILE A 285 3.68 11.92 -9.35
C ILE A 285 4.01 10.55 -9.96
N ARG A 286 2.99 9.73 -10.23
CA ARG A 286 3.16 8.46 -10.93
C ARG A 286 3.77 8.65 -12.32
N ALA A 287 3.29 9.64 -13.09
CA ALA A 287 3.83 9.93 -14.42
C ALA A 287 5.30 10.38 -14.38
N LEU A 288 5.71 11.17 -13.39
CA LEU A 288 7.11 11.56 -13.19
C LEU A 288 7.99 10.33 -12.90
N TRP A 289 7.52 9.43 -12.04
CA TRP A 289 8.23 8.18 -11.75
C TRP A 289 8.35 7.29 -12.99
N ASP A 290 7.26 7.08 -13.72
CA ASP A 290 7.27 6.30 -14.97
C ASP A 290 8.21 6.93 -16.01
N GLU A 291 8.23 8.26 -16.16
CA GLU A 291 9.13 8.96 -17.08
C GLU A 291 10.60 8.72 -16.75
N PHE A 292 10.98 8.84 -15.47
CA PHE A 292 12.33 8.57 -15.00
C PHE A 292 12.76 7.12 -15.33
N GLU A 293 11.88 6.16 -15.08
CA GLU A 293 12.13 4.73 -15.28
C GLU A 293 12.26 4.34 -16.77
N GLU A 294 11.41 4.93 -17.61
CA GLU A 294 11.42 4.68 -19.05
C GLU A 294 12.67 5.25 -19.74
N ARG A 295 13.26 6.32 -19.20
CA ARG A 295 14.51 6.95 -19.70
C ARG A 295 14.44 7.37 -21.18
N ARG A 296 13.26 7.76 -21.65
CA ARG A 296 13.03 8.17 -23.05
C ARG A 296 13.24 9.67 -23.28
N THR A 297 12.82 10.49 -22.32
CA THR A 297 12.97 11.96 -22.42
C THR A 297 14.42 12.37 -22.16
N ARG A 298 14.82 13.53 -22.68
CA ARG A 298 16.17 14.09 -22.41
C ARG A 298 16.33 14.42 -20.92
N GLU A 299 15.27 14.89 -20.27
CA GLU A 299 15.22 15.15 -18.83
C GLU A 299 15.43 13.85 -18.03
N ALA A 300 14.72 12.77 -18.35
CA ALA A 300 14.89 11.48 -17.68
C ALA A 300 16.28 10.86 -17.92
N ARG A 301 16.83 10.97 -19.14
CA ARG A 301 18.21 10.54 -19.44
C ARG A 301 19.22 11.33 -18.60
N PHE A 302 19.06 12.64 -18.49
CA PHE A 302 19.97 13.48 -17.68
C PHE A 302 19.81 13.22 -16.18
N ALA A 303 18.58 13.05 -15.68
CA ALA A 303 18.30 12.63 -14.31
C ALA A 303 19.01 11.31 -13.99
N LYS A 304 18.92 10.31 -14.89
CA LYS A 304 19.62 9.03 -14.71
C LYS A 304 21.14 9.16 -14.79
N ALA A 305 21.65 10.07 -15.62
CA ALA A 305 23.08 10.37 -15.64
C ALA A 305 23.54 10.93 -14.28
N MET A 306 22.78 11.81 -13.64
CA MET A 306 23.10 12.31 -12.29
C MET A 306 23.04 11.21 -11.24
N ASP A 307 22.00 10.37 -11.25
CA ASP A 307 21.87 9.17 -10.39
C ASP A 307 23.10 8.25 -10.48
N ARG A 308 23.79 8.25 -11.63
CA ARG A 308 24.97 7.39 -11.86
C ARG A 308 26.27 8.11 -11.57
N LEU A 309 26.33 9.41 -11.83
CA LEU A 309 27.49 10.24 -11.55
C LEU A 309 27.68 10.47 -10.05
N GLN A 310 26.61 10.68 -9.28
CA GLN A 310 26.72 10.97 -7.86
C GLN A 310 27.46 9.86 -7.09
N PRO A 311 27.08 8.56 -7.21
CA PRO A 311 27.80 7.52 -6.49
C PRO A 311 29.22 7.34 -7.02
N LEU A 312 29.49 7.69 -8.29
CA LEU A 312 30.86 7.67 -8.81
C LEU A 312 31.73 8.67 -8.02
N LEU A 313 31.24 9.89 -7.78
CA LEU A 313 31.95 10.90 -6.99
C LEU A 313 32.12 10.46 -5.52
N LEU A 314 31.10 9.87 -4.90
CA LEU A 314 31.21 9.37 -3.53
C LEU A 314 32.22 8.22 -3.41
N ASN A 315 32.22 7.27 -4.35
CA ASN A 315 33.22 6.20 -4.38
C ASN A 315 34.63 6.74 -4.58
N TRP A 316 34.81 7.76 -5.41
CA TRP A 316 36.08 8.46 -5.55
C TRP A 316 36.56 9.05 -4.21
N MET A 317 35.68 9.76 -3.51
CA MET A 317 35.99 10.33 -2.18
C MET A 317 36.31 9.24 -1.14
N ALA A 318 35.67 8.08 -1.27
CA ALA A 318 35.88 6.91 -0.43
C ALA A 318 37.03 5.99 -0.92
N ARG A 319 37.90 6.46 -1.82
CA ARG A 319 39.05 5.71 -2.36
C ARG A 319 38.66 4.34 -2.92
N GLY A 320 37.56 4.30 -3.67
CA GLY A 320 37.01 3.11 -4.30
C GLY A 320 35.67 2.69 -3.69
N GLY A 321 35.49 2.77 -2.37
CA GLY A 321 34.22 2.38 -1.72
C GLY A 321 33.63 1.07 -2.24
N THR A 322 32.43 1.14 -2.80
CA THR A 322 31.70 0.03 -3.44
C THR A 322 32.38 -0.53 -4.70
N TRP A 323 33.36 0.13 -5.32
CA TRP A 323 34.17 -0.46 -6.41
C TRP A 323 35.05 -1.61 -5.93
N GLN A 324 35.27 -1.71 -4.60
CA GLN A 324 36.03 -2.79 -3.98
C GLN A 324 35.14 -4.01 -3.62
N THR A 325 33.86 -3.97 -3.97
CA THR A 325 32.92 -5.09 -3.76
C THR A 325 33.50 -6.38 -4.35
N PRO A 326 33.48 -7.50 -3.61
CA PRO A 326 34.04 -8.76 -4.11
C PRO A 326 33.45 -9.16 -5.46
N GLY A 327 34.33 -9.39 -6.44
CA GLY A 327 33.94 -9.82 -7.79
C GLY A 327 33.72 -8.67 -8.78
N VAL A 328 33.69 -7.41 -8.33
CA VAL A 328 33.56 -6.24 -9.20
C VAL A 328 34.92 -5.83 -9.78
N THR A 329 34.97 -5.61 -11.09
CA THR A 329 36.14 -5.12 -11.85
C THR A 329 35.98 -3.67 -12.27
N ALA A 330 37.08 -3.03 -12.70
CA ALA A 330 37.02 -1.68 -13.29
C ALA A 330 36.10 -1.62 -14.53
N ASP A 331 36.07 -2.66 -15.35
CA ASP A 331 35.16 -2.72 -16.50
C ASP A 331 33.69 -2.83 -16.10
N ASP A 332 33.38 -3.56 -15.01
CA ASP A 332 32.02 -3.58 -14.46
C ASP A 332 31.60 -2.18 -14.01
N VAL A 333 32.49 -1.45 -13.33
CA VAL A 333 32.24 -0.05 -12.93
C VAL A 333 32.00 0.81 -14.16
N ARG A 334 32.86 0.74 -15.19
CA ARG A 334 32.68 1.50 -16.44
C ARG A 334 31.35 1.18 -17.12
N ALA A 335 31.02 -0.10 -17.27
CA ALA A 335 29.78 -0.53 -17.91
C ALA A 335 28.54 0.00 -17.18
N ARG A 336 28.52 -0.07 -15.84
CA ARG A 336 27.41 0.44 -15.02
C ARG A 336 27.26 1.96 -15.04
N LYS A 337 28.36 2.69 -15.29
CA LYS A 337 28.41 4.15 -15.33
C LYS A 337 28.30 4.75 -16.74
N ALA A 338 28.43 3.92 -17.78
CA ALA A 338 28.40 4.38 -19.18
C ALA A 338 27.12 5.11 -19.58
N VAL A 339 25.99 4.83 -18.92
CA VAL A 339 24.70 5.53 -19.07
C VAL A 339 24.79 7.05 -18.85
N ILE A 340 25.82 7.55 -18.14
CA ILE A 340 26.09 8.99 -18.05
C ILE A 340 26.27 9.60 -19.45
N GLY A 341 26.90 8.85 -20.36
CA GLY A 341 27.17 9.27 -21.73
C GLY A 341 25.92 9.37 -22.61
N ASP A 342 24.78 8.83 -22.18
CA ASP A 342 23.52 8.91 -22.93
C ASP A 342 22.88 10.32 -22.87
N ALA A 343 23.36 11.16 -21.95
CA ALA A 343 22.87 12.52 -21.72
C ALA A 343 23.96 13.59 -21.61
N SER A 344 25.23 13.19 -21.41
CA SER A 344 26.37 14.10 -21.35
C SER A 344 27.68 13.41 -21.68
N ALA A 345 28.19 13.66 -22.90
CA ALA A 345 29.52 13.20 -23.31
C ALA A 345 30.63 13.80 -22.44
N ALA A 346 30.48 15.06 -22.02
CA ALA A 346 31.46 15.78 -21.20
C ALA A 346 31.58 15.17 -19.79
N LEU A 347 30.45 14.94 -19.11
CA LEU A 347 30.44 14.35 -17.77
C LEU A 347 30.90 12.89 -17.81
N TRP A 348 30.54 12.14 -18.85
CA TRP A 348 31.03 10.77 -18.99
C TRP A 348 32.53 10.70 -19.18
N LYS A 349 33.11 11.59 -20.00
CA LYS A 349 34.56 11.69 -20.16
C LYS A 349 35.27 11.95 -18.83
N ALA A 350 34.72 12.85 -18.01
CA ALA A 350 35.26 13.13 -16.67
C ALA A 350 35.11 11.92 -15.73
N GLY A 351 33.94 11.28 -15.69
CA GLY A 351 33.68 10.09 -14.87
C GLY A 351 34.60 8.92 -15.23
N ARG A 352 34.82 8.67 -16.52
CA ARG A 352 35.79 7.66 -16.99
C ARG A 352 37.19 7.95 -16.50
N HIS A 353 37.64 9.20 -16.59
CA HIS A 353 38.97 9.57 -16.13
C HIS A 353 39.16 9.29 -14.64
N LEU A 354 38.15 9.54 -13.80
CA LEU A 354 38.16 9.19 -12.38
C LEU A 354 38.22 7.68 -12.14
N ILE A 355 37.48 6.88 -12.93
CA ILE A 355 37.52 5.41 -12.83
C ILE A 355 38.91 4.88 -13.21
N ASP A 356 39.46 5.36 -14.35
CA ASP A 356 40.77 4.93 -14.85
C ASP A 356 41.90 5.27 -13.85
N GLU A 357 41.84 6.45 -13.24
CA GLU A 357 42.78 6.84 -12.18
C GLU A 357 42.57 6.04 -10.89
N GLY A 358 41.32 5.72 -10.54
CA GLY A 358 40.99 4.83 -9.41
C GLY A 358 41.58 3.43 -9.60
N GLU A 359 41.49 2.87 -10.81
CA GLU A 359 42.11 1.59 -11.17
C GLU A 359 43.64 1.66 -11.08
N HIS A 360 44.25 2.75 -11.59
CA HIS A 360 45.70 2.96 -11.49
C HIS A 360 46.18 2.98 -10.02
N ARG A 361 45.38 3.56 -9.13
CA ARG A 361 45.62 3.62 -7.67
C ARG A 361 45.26 2.34 -6.92
N GLY A 362 44.71 1.33 -7.60
CA GLY A 362 44.31 0.05 -7.00
C GLY A 362 43.02 0.10 -6.18
N TRP A 363 42.16 1.10 -6.42
CA TRP A 363 40.86 1.25 -5.74
C TRP A 363 39.75 0.41 -6.37
N SER A 364 39.99 -0.13 -7.56
CA SER A 364 39.17 -1.14 -8.23
C SER A 364 40.10 -2.25 -8.75
N ARG A 365 39.56 -3.46 -8.89
CA ARG A 365 40.33 -4.58 -9.46
C ARG A 365 40.55 -4.35 -10.95
N ARG A 366 41.76 -4.65 -11.43
CA ARG A 366 42.01 -4.71 -12.88
C ARG A 366 41.21 -5.85 -13.49
N SER A 367 40.66 -5.59 -14.67
CA SER A 367 39.96 -6.58 -15.48
C SER A 367 40.86 -7.72 -15.93
#